data_AF-A0A7Y8HUF5-F1
#
_entry.id   AF-A0A7Y8HUF5-F1
#
_cell.length_a   1.000
_cell.length_b   1.000
_cell.length_c   1.000
_cell.angle_alpha   90.00
_cell.angle_beta   90.00
_cell.angle_gamma   90.00
#
_symmetry.space_group_name_H-M   'P 1'
#
loop_
_entity.id
_entity.type
_entity.pdbx_description
1 polymer ?
#
loop_
_entity_poly.entity_id
_entity_poly.type
_entity_poly.pdbx_seq_one_letter_code
_entity_poly.pdbx_strand_id
1 'polypeptide(L)'
;MQRFKRFIGAEIISENLNKPEKLINYGIVCKTLPTSLDEFDEIELSLSPANQEIVLCVAVLEGKIKRIMFVQVDKENPDECRPLTQEQLVKLLDEYGKRFVDFFEYISQ
;
A
#
# COMPACT_ATOMS: atom_id res chain seq x y z
N MET A 1 -4.97 -10.51 -5.71
CA MET A 1 -5.08 -10.72 -4.25
C MET A 1 -4.29 -11.91 -3.72
N GLN A 2 -4.37 -13.12 -4.29
CA GLN A 2 -3.66 -14.32 -3.76
C GLN A 2 -2.16 -14.11 -3.53
N ARG A 3 -1.47 -13.37 -4.42
CA ARG A 3 -0.04 -13.05 -4.30
C ARG A 3 0.36 -12.26 -3.05
N PHE A 4 -0.59 -11.60 -2.38
CA PHE A 4 -0.32 -10.84 -1.14
C PHE A 4 -0.63 -11.61 0.13
N LYS A 5 -1.25 -12.79 0.02
CA LYS A 5 -1.73 -13.56 1.17
C LYS A 5 -0.60 -13.90 2.16
N ARG A 6 0.62 -14.14 1.65
CA ARG A 6 1.79 -14.47 2.48
C ARG A 6 2.26 -13.32 3.38
N PHE A 7 1.89 -12.08 3.06
CA PHE A 7 2.26 -10.91 3.86
C PHE A 7 1.23 -10.61 4.95
N ILE A 8 0.04 -11.22 4.91
CA ILE A 8 -0.93 -11.08 5.99
C ILE A 8 -0.37 -11.78 7.22
N GLY A 9 -0.22 -11.01 8.30
CA GLY A 9 0.41 -11.43 9.55
C GLY A 9 1.92 -11.19 9.62
N ALA A 10 2.56 -10.78 8.52
CA ALA A 10 3.97 -10.41 8.51
C ALA A 10 4.20 -9.13 9.31
N GLU A 11 5.34 -9.05 9.99
CA GLU A 11 5.73 -7.91 10.80
C GLU A 11 6.33 -6.82 9.91
N ILE A 12 5.99 -5.56 10.18
CA ILE A 12 6.46 -4.44 9.39
C ILE A 12 7.80 -3.92 9.91
N ILE A 13 8.74 -3.73 8.99
CA ILE A 13 10.01 -3.05 9.21
C ILE A 13 9.77 -1.55 8.94
N SER A 14 9.31 -0.83 9.95
CA SER A 14 8.86 0.58 9.81
C SER A 14 9.98 1.51 9.33
N GLU A 15 11.25 1.19 9.62
CA GLU A 15 12.40 1.95 9.14
C GLU A 15 12.52 1.97 7.62
N ASN A 16 12.01 0.94 6.94
CA ASN A 16 12.02 0.86 5.48
C ASN A 16 10.94 1.73 4.83
N LEU A 17 9.86 2.04 5.55
CA LEU A 17 8.83 2.99 5.09
C LEU A 17 9.31 4.46 5.18
N ASN A 18 10.32 4.73 5.99
CA ASN A 18 10.95 6.05 6.12
C ASN A 18 12.05 6.34 5.09
N LYS A 19 12.20 5.51 4.04
CA LYS A 19 13.24 5.64 3.00
C LYS A 19 12.64 6.02 1.64
N PRO A 20 12.24 7.29 1.42
CA PRO A 20 11.53 7.72 0.22
C PRO A 20 12.29 7.41 -1.09
N GLU A 21 13.61 7.47 -1.07
CA GLU A 21 14.49 7.11 -2.19
C GLU A 21 14.39 5.63 -2.58
N LYS A 22 14.06 4.76 -1.63
CA LYS A 22 13.79 3.34 -1.90
C LYS A 22 12.37 3.14 -2.38
N LEU A 23 11.39 3.82 -1.77
CA LEU A 23 9.98 3.72 -2.14
C LEU A 23 9.70 4.15 -3.59
N ILE A 24 10.41 5.19 -4.06
CA ILE A 24 10.32 5.66 -5.44
C ILE A 24 10.62 4.56 -6.48
N ASN A 25 11.51 3.61 -6.17
CA ASN A 25 11.84 2.50 -7.08
C ASN A 25 10.66 1.55 -7.29
N TYR A 26 9.72 1.51 -6.35
CA TYR A 26 8.47 0.76 -6.47
C TYR A 26 7.33 1.60 -7.06
N GLY A 27 7.55 2.90 -7.31
CA GLY A 27 6.52 3.85 -7.71
C GLY A 27 5.57 4.22 -6.59
N ILE A 28 6.03 4.12 -5.33
CA ILE A 28 5.24 4.35 -4.13
C ILE A 28 5.77 5.59 -3.41
N VAL A 29 4.85 6.39 -2.86
CA VAL A 29 5.16 7.49 -1.94
C VAL A 29 4.37 7.28 -0.66
N CYS A 30 5.05 7.24 0.49
CA CYS A 30 4.40 7.17 1.79
C CYS A 30 3.72 8.50 2.10
N LYS A 31 2.41 8.46 2.38
CA LYS A 31 1.60 9.64 2.74
C LYS A 31 1.47 9.75 4.25
N THR A 32 1.06 8.66 4.87
CA THR A 32 0.77 8.59 6.29
C THR A 32 1.46 7.36 6.87
N LEU A 33 2.37 7.58 7.81
CA LEU A 33 2.98 6.53 8.62
C LEU A 33 2.67 6.83 10.08
N PRO A 34 1.95 5.95 10.78
CA PRO A 34 1.68 6.10 12.21
C PRO A 34 2.96 6.19 13.04
N THR A 35 2.90 6.93 14.16
CA THR A 35 4.03 7.07 15.10
C THR A 35 4.37 5.75 15.80
N SER A 36 3.38 4.87 15.98
CA SER A 36 3.53 3.50 16.45
C SER A 36 2.62 2.58 15.63
N LEU A 37 3.04 1.33 15.46
CA LEU A 37 2.25 0.28 14.80
C LEU A 37 1.68 -0.73 15.82
N ASP A 38 1.80 -0.44 17.13
CA ASP A 38 1.37 -1.35 18.20
C ASP A 38 -0.16 -1.47 18.27
N GLU A 39 -0.85 -0.35 18.07
CA GLU A 39 -2.31 -0.28 18.03
C GLU A 39 -2.85 -0.54 16.62
N PHE A 40 -4.18 -0.60 16.49
CA PHE A 40 -4.80 -0.70 15.18
C PHE A 40 -4.66 0.64 14.45
N ASP A 41 -3.96 0.64 13.31
CA ASP A 41 -3.72 1.84 12.51
C ASP A 41 -3.64 1.50 11.02
N GLU A 42 -3.60 2.51 10.16
CA GLU A 42 -3.48 2.35 8.71
C GLU A 42 -2.27 3.13 8.17
N ILE A 43 -1.44 2.44 7.38
CA ILE A 43 -0.37 3.05 6.61
C ILE A 43 -0.94 3.39 5.23
N GLU A 44 -0.79 4.64 4.82
CA GLU A 44 -1.26 5.12 3.53
C GLU A 44 -0.10 5.35 2.57
N LEU A 45 -0.17 4.67 1.44
CA LEU A 45 0.84 4.69 0.41
C LEU A 45 0.17 5.13 -0.90
N SER A 46 0.67 6.20 -1.51
CA SER A 46 0.16 6.66 -2.80
C SER A 46 0.95 6.11 -3.97
N LEU A 47 0.25 5.88 -5.08
CA LEU A 47 0.81 5.57 -6.38
C LEU A 47 -0.04 6.25 -7.46
N SER A 48 0.60 6.69 -8.54
CA SER A 48 -0.07 7.45 -9.62
C SER A 48 0.07 6.81 -11.00
N PRO A 49 -0.39 5.56 -11.20
CA PRO A 49 -0.35 4.92 -12.51
C PRO A 49 -1.26 5.66 -13.50
N ALA A 50 -0.74 5.96 -14.70
CA ALA A 50 -1.51 6.58 -15.79
C ALA A 50 -2.34 7.81 -15.38
N ASN A 51 -1.79 8.68 -14.52
CA ASN A 51 -2.45 9.86 -13.95
C ASN A 51 -3.70 9.57 -13.08
N GLN A 52 -3.92 8.34 -12.63
CA GLN A 52 -4.94 8.02 -11.63
C GLN A 52 -4.29 7.90 -10.26
N GLU A 53 -4.77 8.63 -9.26
CA GLU A 53 -4.27 8.51 -7.89
C GLU A 53 -4.93 7.31 -7.22
N ILE A 54 -4.10 6.36 -6.81
CA ILE A 54 -4.50 5.16 -6.09
C ILE A 54 -3.77 5.17 -4.75
N VAL A 55 -4.51 4.93 -3.68
CA VAL A 55 -3.95 4.74 -2.35
C VAL A 55 -3.99 3.24 -2.02
N LEU A 56 -2.84 2.73 -1.63
CA LEU A 56 -2.62 1.45 -1.01
C LEU A 56 -2.70 1.65 0.51
N CYS A 57 -3.81 1.21 1.11
CA CYS A 57 -4.02 1.22 2.55
C CYS A 57 -3.57 -0.13 3.13
N VAL A 58 -2.64 -0.09 4.08
CA VAL A 58 -2.18 -1.28 4.82
C VAL A 58 -2.63 -1.13 6.27
N ALA A 59 -3.66 -1.87 6.65
CA ALA A 59 -4.11 -1.90 8.04
C ALA A 59 -3.17 -2.78 8.87
N VAL A 60 -2.75 -2.27 10.01
CA VAL A 60 -1.78 -2.88 10.92
C VAL A 60 -2.37 -3.03 12.30
N LEU A 61 -1.91 -4.02 13.05
CA LEU A 61 -2.19 -4.17 14.47
C LEU A 61 -1.08 -5.04 15.07
N GLU A 62 -0.50 -4.58 16.18
CA GLU A 62 0.65 -5.22 16.84
C GLU A 62 1.82 -5.41 15.87
N GLY A 63 2.14 -4.37 15.10
CA GLY A 63 3.22 -4.35 14.11
C GLY A 63 2.96 -5.20 12.86
N LYS A 64 1.82 -5.90 12.78
CA LYS A 64 1.55 -6.90 11.74
C LYS A 64 0.50 -6.46 10.75
N ILE A 65 0.71 -6.81 9.48
CA ILE A 65 -0.25 -6.56 8.41
C ILE A 65 -1.53 -7.37 8.66
N LYS A 66 -2.67 -6.70 8.77
CA LYS A 66 -3.99 -7.34 8.87
C LYS A 66 -4.76 -7.30 7.56
N ARG A 67 -4.60 -6.23 6.80
CA ARG A 67 -5.36 -6.00 5.56
C ARG A 67 -4.57 -5.15 4.58
N ILE A 68 -4.75 -5.42 3.30
CA ILE A 68 -4.19 -4.65 2.19
C ILE A 68 -5.36 -4.27 1.28
N MET A 69 -5.54 -2.98 1.04
CA MET A 69 -6.60 -2.44 0.18
C MET A 69 -6.04 -1.47 -0.83
N PHE A 70 -6.66 -1.44 -2.02
CA PHE A 70 -6.39 -0.43 -3.04
C PHE A 70 -7.67 0.37 -3.23
N VAL A 71 -7.58 1.68 -3.06
CA VAL A 71 -8.68 2.62 -3.26
C VAL A 71 -8.27 3.67 -4.29
N GLN A 72 -9.21 4.08 -5.12
CA GLN A 72 -9.04 5.25 -5.96
C GLN A 72 -9.46 6.47 -5.15
N VAL A 73 -8.64 7.52 -5.19
CA VAL A 73 -8.94 8.81 -4.60
C VAL A 73 -9.49 9.74 -5.68
N ASP A 74 -10.55 10.48 -5.36
CA ASP A 74 -11.03 11.55 -6.23
C ASP A 74 -10.07 12.75 -6.16
N LYS A 75 -9.62 13.24 -7.32
CA LYS A 75 -8.67 14.35 -7.37
C LYS A 75 -9.28 15.69 -7.00
N GLU A 76 -10.57 15.85 -7.26
CA GLU A 76 -11.32 17.07 -6.95
C GLU A 76 -11.81 17.05 -5.50
N ASN A 77 -12.00 15.84 -4.93
CA ASN A 77 -12.31 15.65 -3.51
C ASN A 77 -11.49 14.51 -2.86
N PRO A 78 -10.29 14.81 -2.32
CA PRO A 78 -9.40 13.78 -1.75
C PRO A 78 -9.98 12.97 -0.57
N ASP A 79 -11.01 13.49 0.10
CA ASP A 79 -11.71 12.79 1.18
C ASP A 79 -12.66 11.69 0.63
N GLU A 80 -12.99 11.74 -0.66
CA GLU A 80 -13.77 10.72 -1.34
C GLU A 80 -12.84 9.64 -1.92
N CYS A 81 -12.88 8.47 -1.28
CA CYS A 81 -12.26 7.27 -1.81
C CYS A 81 -13.31 6.24 -2.23
N ARG A 82 -13.00 5.50 -3.28
CA ARG A 82 -13.83 4.38 -3.76
C ARG A 82 -12.99 3.14 -4.01
N PRO A 83 -13.55 1.93 -3.81
CA PRO A 83 -12.87 0.72 -4.21
C PRO A 83 -12.65 0.71 -5.73
N LEU A 84 -11.54 0.11 -6.15
CA LEU A 84 -11.31 -0.18 -7.57
C LEU A 84 -12.37 -1.17 -8.08
N THR A 85 -12.82 -0.99 -9.32
CA THR A 85 -13.57 -2.04 -10.01
C THR A 85 -12.68 -3.27 -10.23
N GLN A 86 -13.28 -4.42 -10.47
CA GLN A 86 -12.52 -5.64 -10.76
C GLN A 86 -11.56 -5.47 -11.94
N GLU A 87 -11.99 -4.81 -13.01
CA GLU A 87 -11.16 -4.54 -14.19
C GLU A 87 -9.96 -3.64 -13.85
N GLN A 88 -10.21 -2.54 -13.12
CA GLN A 88 -9.15 -1.64 -12.66
C GLN A 88 -8.14 -2.36 -11.77
N LEU A 89 -8.62 -3.20 -10.85
CA LEU A 89 -7.75 -3.97 -9.97
C LEU A 89 -6.91 -4.98 -10.76
N VAL A 90 -7.50 -5.71 -11.71
CA VAL A 90 -6.76 -6.67 -12.55
C VAL A 90 -5.66 -5.95 -13.32
N LYS A 91 -6.00 -4.86 -14.01
CA LYS A 91 -5.02 -4.05 -14.77
C LYS A 91 -3.89 -3.55 -13.88
N LEU A 92 -4.21 -3.00 -12.71
CA LEU A 92 -3.22 -2.53 -11.74
C LEU A 92 -2.27 -3.65 -11.32
N LEU A 93 -2.80 -4.85 -11.04
CA LEU A 93 -2.01 -5.99 -10.59
C LEU A 93 -1.20 -6.65 -11.71
N ASP A 94 -1.62 -6.54 -12.95
CA ASP A 94 -0.85 -7.02 -14.10
C ASP A 94 0.34 -6.09 -14.39
N GLU A 95 0.14 -4.78 -14.29
CA GLU A 95 1.18 -3.78 -14.54
C GLU A 95 2.17 -3.64 -13.37
N TYR A 96 1.67 -3.60 -12.13
CA TYR A 96 2.46 -3.24 -10.94
C TYR A 96 2.61 -4.37 -9.93
N GLY A 97 1.90 -5.49 -10.10
CA GLY A 97 1.79 -6.47 -9.03
C GLY A 97 3.10 -7.14 -8.65
N LYS A 98 4.09 -7.25 -9.54
CA LYS A 98 5.45 -7.68 -9.14
C LYS A 98 6.12 -6.65 -8.23
N ARG A 99 6.02 -5.36 -8.57
CA ARG A 99 6.62 -4.28 -7.76
C ARG A 99 6.00 -4.20 -6.38
N PHE A 100 4.68 -4.44 -6.26
CA PHE A 100 4.04 -4.53 -4.94
C PHE A 100 4.56 -5.72 -4.14
N VAL A 101 4.79 -6.87 -4.78
CA VAL A 101 5.38 -8.02 -4.10
C VAL A 101 6.79 -7.70 -3.61
N ASP A 102 7.65 -7.14 -4.46
CA ASP A 102 9.00 -6.73 -4.10
C ASP A 102 8.98 -5.66 -2.98
N PHE A 103 8.02 -4.73 -3.01
CA PHE A 103 7.79 -3.75 -1.95
C PHE A 103 7.41 -4.40 -0.62
N PHE A 104 6.46 -5.33 -0.60
CA PHE A 104 6.06 -6.01 0.62
C PHE A 104 7.19 -6.91 1.18
N GLU A 105 7.99 -7.56 0.32
CA GLU A 105 9.21 -8.25 0.76
C GLU A 105 10.24 -7.31 1.39
N TYR A 106 10.27 -6.06 0.93
CA TYR A 106 11.17 -5.05 1.47
C TYR A 106 10.71 -4.51 2.83
N ILE A 107 9.41 -4.32 3.03
CA ILE A 107 8.86 -3.71 4.25
C ILE A 107 8.40 -4.71 5.31
N SER A 108 8.51 -6.02 5.07
CA SER A 108 8.01 -7.02 6.03
C SER A 108 8.91 -8.24 6.18
N GLN A 109 8.76 -8.93 7.31
CA GLN A 109 9.44 -10.19 7.67
C GLN A 109 8.47 -11.23 8.23
#